data_AF-A0A9E5EK32-F1
#
_entry.id   AF-A0A9E5EK32-F1
#
_cell.length_a   1.000
_cell.length_b   1.000
_cell.length_c   1.000
_cell.angle_alpha   90.00
_cell.angle_beta   90.00
_cell.angle_gamma   90.00
#
_symmetry.space_group_name_H-M   'P 1'
#
loop_
_entity.id
_entity.type
_entity.pdbx_description
1 polymer ?
#
loop_
_entity_poly.entity_id
_entity_poly.type
_entity_poly.pdbx_seq_one_letter_code
_entity_poly.pdbx_strand_id
1 'polypeptide(L)'
;FFKANEAEFAVAPRRTIDVVEITAAGNTEEAKKQAEETAFAFTSQFFNLPEGKTRPDFAAAAANAKLAVRTLGPFTPKDNPFAEANDPRLVRAAFSLTATDPVSDFLPSKNGYLILHLREDQPGRNRTLVEITPEVRARWQEQARLQLLAQQAKNFTDRANASLASGQKWEDIVKAFGLTAEKIPVFAPADEKPLPFPDADRIRPAVTQLEANQVGGFSRTPNGGILVYLVKRNPAPLPAATTTLPKISAQLLNQRRGQIVRDWLTGSAFLPGNELPQEVIAQLRGAL
;
A
#
# COMPACT_ATOMS: atom_id res chain seq x y z
N PHE A 1 -13.39 2.18 20.36
CA PHE A 1 -12.26 2.20 19.42
C PHE A 1 -11.25 1.11 19.76
N PHE A 2 -10.34 1.28 20.73
CA PHE A 2 -9.29 0.28 21.06
C PHE A 2 -9.78 -1.18 21.13
N LYS A 3 -10.72 -1.48 22.03
CA LYS A 3 -11.34 -2.82 22.20
C LYS A 3 -12.03 -3.41 20.94
N ALA A 4 -12.38 -2.57 19.97
CA ALA A 4 -13.02 -3.02 18.72
C ALA A 4 -12.00 -3.29 17.60
N ASN A 5 -10.78 -2.79 17.75
CA ASN A 5 -9.73 -2.78 16.72
C ASN A 5 -8.41 -3.35 17.27
N GLU A 6 -8.44 -4.24 18.26
CA GLU A 6 -7.22 -4.69 18.98
C GLU A 6 -6.17 -5.30 18.03
N ALA A 7 -6.60 -5.95 16.95
CA ALA A 7 -5.73 -6.47 15.90
C ALA A 7 -4.93 -5.39 15.14
N GLU A 8 -5.42 -4.14 15.03
CA GLU A 8 -4.67 -3.02 14.46
C GLU A 8 -3.46 -2.62 15.34
N PHE A 9 -3.47 -3.02 16.62
CA PHE A 9 -2.47 -2.63 17.62
C PHE A 9 -1.55 -3.78 18.05
N ALA A 10 -1.62 -4.93 17.38
CA ALA A 10 -0.75 -6.07 17.65
C ALA A 10 0.68 -5.78 17.14
N VAL A 11 1.67 -5.86 18.04
CA VAL A 11 3.09 -5.89 17.68
C VAL A 11 3.47 -7.35 17.41
N ALA A 12 3.93 -7.62 16.18
CA ALA A 12 4.43 -8.95 15.82
C ALA A 12 5.65 -9.34 16.68
N PRO A 13 5.81 -10.63 17.03
CA PRO A 13 7.02 -11.09 17.72
C PRO A 13 8.24 -10.83 16.85
N ARG A 14 9.37 -10.52 17.49
CA ARG A 14 10.67 -10.33 16.83
C ARG A 14 11.74 -11.21 17.45
N ARG A 15 12.70 -11.61 16.63
CA ARG A 15 13.84 -12.42 17.03
C ARG A 15 15.13 -11.75 16.57
N THR A 16 16.13 -11.77 17.43
CA THR A 16 17.53 -11.58 17.05
C THR A 16 18.20 -12.94 17.21
N ILE A 17 18.89 -13.40 16.18
CA ILE A 17 19.62 -14.66 16.20
C ILE A 17 21.09 -14.43 15.85
N ASP A 18 21.94 -15.32 16.34
CA ASP A 18 23.29 -15.52 15.84
C ASP A 18 23.29 -16.73 14.91
N VAL A 19 24.11 -16.69 13.86
CA VAL A 19 24.15 -17.69 12.80
C VAL A 19 25.59 -18.08 12.54
N VAL A 20 25.84 -19.39 12.46
CA VAL A 20 27.11 -19.97 12.02
C VAL A 20 26.85 -20.76 10.74
N GLU A 21 27.70 -20.57 9.72
CA GLU A 21 27.68 -21.36 8.48
C GLU A 21 28.93 -22.23 8.38
N ILE A 22 28.72 -23.49 8.01
CA ILE A 22 29.76 -24.48 7.74
C ILE A 22 29.62 -24.87 6.27
N THR A 23 30.53 -24.36 5.44
CA THR A 23 30.52 -24.60 4.00
C THR A 23 31.22 -25.90 3.63
N ALA A 24 30.67 -26.63 2.66
CA ALA A 24 31.35 -27.77 2.05
C ALA A 24 32.53 -27.27 1.19
N ALA A 25 33.67 -27.97 1.25
CA ALA A 25 34.88 -27.64 0.50
C ALA A 25 34.80 -27.96 -1.02
N GLY A 26 33.59 -28.09 -1.56
CA GLY A 26 33.32 -28.51 -2.93
C GLY A 26 31.94 -29.16 -3.06
N ASN A 27 31.60 -29.58 -4.28
CA ASN A 27 30.30 -30.20 -4.59
C ASN A 27 30.29 -31.75 -4.52
N THR A 28 31.40 -32.39 -4.12
CA THR A 28 31.47 -33.85 -4.01
C THR A 28 30.73 -34.36 -2.77
N GLU A 29 30.33 -35.63 -2.79
CA GLU A 29 29.61 -36.24 -1.66
C GLU A 29 30.50 -36.32 -0.41
N GLU A 30 31.81 -36.55 -0.57
CA GLU A 30 32.78 -36.56 0.52
C GLU A 30 32.89 -35.18 1.18
N ALA A 31 32.91 -34.10 0.39
CA ALA A 31 33.00 -32.73 0.89
C ALA A 31 31.72 -32.30 1.64
N LYS A 32 30.55 -32.73 1.16
CA LYS A 32 29.27 -32.53 1.86
C LYS A 32 29.22 -33.31 3.17
N LYS A 33 29.59 -34.59 3.15
CA LYS A 33 29.63 -35.45 4.33
C LYS A 33 30.58 -34.91 5.39
N GLN A 34 31.74 -34.41 5.01
CA GLN A 34 32.68 -33.79 5.95
C GLN A 34 32.10 -32.51 6.59
N ALA A 35 31.36 -31.70 5.83
CA ALA A 35 30.65 -30.54 6.37
C ALA A 35 29.51 -30.95 7.32
N GLU A 36 28.80 -32.04 7.03
CA GLU A 36 27.75 -32.61 7.88
C GLU A 36 28.32 -33.15 9.20
N GLU A 37 29.39 -33.95 9.13
CA GLU A 37 30.13 -34.45 10.31
C GLU A 37 30.64 -33.29 11.17
N THR A 38 31.10 -32.19 10.56
CA THR A 38 31.53 -30.97 11.27
C THR A 38 30.35 -30.23 11.91
N ALA A 39 29.20 -30.14 11.22
CA ALA A 39 27.98 -29.52 11.75
C ALA A 39 27.37 -30.32 12.91
N PHE A 40 27.38 -31.65 12.83
CA PHE A 40 27.02 -32.55 13.92
C PHE A 40 27.97 -32.43 15.12
N ALA A 41 29.29 -32.39 14.88
CA ALA A 41 30.29 -32.19 15.94
C ALA A 41 30.16 -30.82 16.62
N PHE A 42 29.71 -29.79 15.90
CA PHE A 42 29.42 -28.48 16.48
C PHE A 42 28.11 -28.48 17.30
N THR A 43 27.00 -28.93 16.70
CA THR A 43 25.67 -28.95 17.36
C THR A 43 25.60 -29.85 18.59
N SER A 44 26.25 -31.02 18.56
CA SER A 44 26.25 -31.98 19.67
C SER A 44 26.71 -31.41 21.03
N GLN A 45 27.54 -30.35 21.00
CA GLN A 45 28.01 -29.61 22.19
C GLN A 45 26.88 -28.91 22.97
N PHE A 46 25.73 -28.68 22.34
CA PHE A 46 24.61 -27.92 22.91
C PHE A 46 23.42 -28.79 23.34
N PHE A 47 23.36 -30.05 22.86
CA PHE A 47 22.24 -30.97 23.10
C PHE A 47 22.59 -32.11 24.08
N ASN A 48 23.78 -32.72 23.96
CA ASN A 48 24.17 -33.90 24.75
C ASN A 48 24.98 -33.51 25.99
N LEU A 49 24.41 -32.66 26.85
CA LEU A 49 25.07 -32.17 28.07
C LEU A 49 24.97 -33.21 29.21
N PRO A 50 26.09 -33.64 29.81
CA PRO A 50 26.08 -34.43 31.04
C PRO A 50 25.34 -33.72 32.17
N GLU A 51 24.70 -34.49 33.06
CA GLU A 51 23.96 -33.97 34.21
C GLU A 51 24.83 -33.02 35.05
N GLY A 52 24.28 -31.84 35.37
CA GLY A 52 24.98 -30.78 36.10
C GLY A 52 25.94 -29.90 35.27
N LYS A 53 26.14 -30.14 33.97
CA LYS A 53 26.91 -29.22 33.12
C LYS A 53 26.03 -28.15 32.47
N THR A 54 26.46 -26.90 32.55
CA THR A 54 25.88 -25.78 31.81
C THR A 54 26.20 -25.87 30.31
N ARG A 55 25.26 -25.47 29.46
CA ARG A 55 25.48 -25.34 28.01
C ARG A 55 26.64 -24.37 27.74
N PRO A 56 27.57 -24.67 26.81
CA PRO A 56 28.63 -23.72 26.43
C PRO A 56 28.03 -22.47 25.78
N ASP A 57 28.73 -21.34 25.92
CA ASP A 57 28.40 -20.12 25.19
C ASP A 57 28.60 -20.33 23.68
N PHE A 58 27.60 -19.91 22.89
CA PHE A 58 27.58 -20.15 21.45
C PHE A 58 28.69 -19.42 20.70
N ALA A 59 29.02 -18.19 21.11
CA ALA A 59 30.09 -17.41 20.47
C ALA A 59 31.48 -17.96 20.81
N ALA A 60 31.69 -18.39 22.06
CA ALA A 60 32.92 -19.07 22.49
C ALA A 60 33.11 -20.42 21.78
N ALA A 61 32.05 -21.22 21.65
CA ALA A 61 32.08 -22.48 20.90
C ALA A 61 32.40 -22.26 19.42
N ALA A 62 31.77 -21.26 18.78
CA ALA A 62 32.05 -20.90 17.39
C ALA A 62 33.50 -20.42 17.21
N ALA A 63 34.01 -19.57 18.12
CA ALA A 63 35.40 -19.10 18.09
C ALA A 63 36.41 -20.26 18.23
N ASN A 64 36.16 -21.21 19.13
CA ASN A 64 36.98 -22.42 19.30
C ASN A 64 36.97 -23.30 18.03
N ALA A 65 35.82 -23.41 17.36
CA ALA A 65 35.67 -24.09 16.08
C ALA A 65 36.21 -23.28 14.87
N LYS A 66 36.69 -22.04 15.10
CA LYS A 66 37.10 -21.06 14.06
C LYS A 66 35.99 -20.69 13.07
N LEU A 67 34.74 -20.76 13.52
CA LEU A 67 33.55 -20.44 12.74
C LEU A 67 33.14 -18.99 12.96
N ALA A 68 32.78 -18.30 11.88
CA ALA A 68 32.31 -16.92 11.94
C ALA A 68 30.86 -16.85 12.41
N VAL A 69 30.57 -15.98 13.39
CA VAL A 69 29.22 -15.71 13.88
C VAL A 69 28.66 -14.47 13.20
N ARG A 70 27.50 -14.59 12.57
CA ARG A 70 26.73 -13.47 11.99
C ARG A 70 25.43 -13.27 12.78
N THR A 71 25.24 -12.08 13.34
CA THR A 71 23.97 -11.70 13.98
C THR A 71 22.96 -11.22 12.93
N LEU A 72 21.72 -11.72 12.99
CA LEU A 72 20.58 -11.32 12.15
C LEU A 72 19.42 -10.86 13.03
N GLY A 73 18.92 -9.65 12.82
CA GLY A 73 17.70 -9.13 13.45
C GLY A 73 17.83 -7.73 14.06
N PRO A 74 16.79 -7.25 14.77
CA PRO A 74 15.55 -7.97 15.09
C PRO A 74 14.60 -8.07 13.87
N PHE A 75 14.04 -9.26 13.62
CA PHE A 75 13.14 -9.53 12.48
C PHE A 75 11.85 -10.28 12.89
N THR A 76 10.79 -10.16 12.10
CA THR A 76 9.47 -10.80 12.29
C THR A 76 9.31 -12.05 11.41
N PRO A 77 8.27 -12.90 11.60
CA PRO A 77 8.04 -14.07 10.75
C PRO A 77 7.71 -13.77 9.27
N LYS A 78 7.52 -12.49 8.92
CA LYS A 78 7.25 -12.04 7.54
C LYS A 78 8.49 -11.51 6.83
N ASP A 79 9.57 -11.26 7.57
CA ASP A 79 10.83 -10.76 7.02
C ASP A 79 11.68 -11.92 6.49
N ASN A 80 12.58 -11.64 5.54
CA ASN A 80 13.54 -12.60 5.00
C ASN A 80 14.98 -12.19 5.36
N PRO A 81 15.44 -12.42 6.60
CA PRO A 81 16.81 -12.09 7.01
C PRO A 81 17.86 -13.03 6.37
N PHE A 82 17.43 -14.18 5.83
CA PHE A 82 18.28 -15.20 5.20
C PHE A 82 18.30 -15.06 3.66
N ALA A 83 18.41 -13.82 3.16
CA ALA A 83 18.26 -13.51 1.73
C ALA A 83 19.17 -14.33 0.79
N GLU A 84 20.34 -14.76 1.27
CA GLU A 84 21.32 -15.59 0.53
C GLU A 84 20.87 -17.05 0.35
N ALA A 85 20.08 -17.56 1.30
CA ALA A 85 19.58 -18.95 1.30
C ALA A 85 18.15 -19.06 0.72
N ASN A 86 17.34 -18.01 0.84
CA ASN A 86 15.96 -17.93 0.35
C ASN A 86 15.07 -19.12 0.76
N ASP A 87 15.28 -19.66 1.97
CA ASP A 87 14.53 -20.81 2.49
C ASP A 87 13.62 -20.40 3.67
N PRO A 88 12.29 -20.42 3.49
CA PRO A 88 11.33 -20.15 4.55
C PRO A 88 11.43 -21.08 5.78
N ARG A 89 12.11 -22.23 5.67
CA ARG A 89 12.37 -23.12 6.82
C ARG A 89 13.30 -22.46 7.84
N LEU A 90 14.28 -21.65 7.42
CA LEU A 90 15.22 -20.99 8.32
C LEU A 90 14.52 -19.97 9.23
N VAL A 91 13.57 -19.20 8.69
CA VAL A 91 12.72 -18.29 9.47
C VAL A 91 11.86 -19.07 10.47
N ARG A 92 11.24 -20.17 10.04
CA ARG A 92 10.46 -21.03 10.97
C ARG A 92 11.33 -21.61 12.09
N ALA A 93 12.53 -22.10 11.76
CA ALA A 93 13.47 -22.64 12.74
C ALA A 93 13.92 -21.59 13.75
N ALA A 94 14.26 -20.37 13.32
CA ALA A 94 14.60 -19.26 14.19
C ALA A 94 13.48 -18.90 15.18
N PHE A 95 12.22 -19.01 14.76
CA PHE A 95 11.05 -18.75 15.60
C PHE A 95 10.61 -19.95 16.46
N SER A 96 11.13 -21.17 16.23
CA SER A 96 10.91 -22.32 17.12
C SER A 96 11.92 -22.42 18.28
N LEU A 97 13.00 -21.64 18.25
CA LEU A 97 13.97 -21.60 19.36
C LEU A 97 13.38 -20.99 20.62
N THR A 98 13.85 -21.42 21.79
CA THR A 98 13.38 -20.96 23.10
C THR A 98 14.56 -20.65 24.02
N ALA A 99 14.31 -20.10 25.21
CA ALA A 99 15.37 -19.94 26.21
C ALA A 99 15.90 -21.28 26.76
N THR A 100 15.10 -22.36 26.74
CA THR A 100 15.53 -23.70 27.13
C THR A 100 16.36 -24.35 26.02
N ASP A 101 15.96 -24.12 24.77
CA ASP A 101 16.52 -24.71 23.56
C ASP A 101 16.86 -23.60 22.55
N PRO A 102 17.94 -22.83 22.82
CA PRO A 102 18.29 -21.65 22.05
C PRO A 102 19.15 -21.98 20.84
N VAL A 103 19.59 -23.23 20.63
CA VAL A 103 20.40 -23.63 19.47
C VAL A 103 19.57 -24.55 18.60
N SER A 104 19.58 -24.33 17.28
CA SER A 104 18.92 -25.23 16.33
C SER A 104 19.75 -26.48 16.07
N ASP A 105 19.10 -27.53 15.56
CA ASP A 105 19.83 -28.55 14.80
C ASP A 105 20.47 -27.92 13.55
N PHE A 106 21.38 -28.64 12.88
CA PHE A 106 22.01 -28.14 11.66
C PHE A 106 21.04 -28.20 10.47
N LEU A 107 20.87 -27.06 9.80
CA LEU A 107 19.91 -26.88 8.72
C LEU A 107 20.64 -26.82 7.37
N PRO A 108 20.19 -27.51 6.32
CA PRO A 108 20.83 -27.45 5.02
C PRO A 108 20.77 -26.02 4.44
N SER A 109 21.92 -25.53 3.99
CA SER A 109 22.11 -24.26 3.29
C SER A 109 22.41 -24.50 1.80
N LYS A 110 22.53 -23.43 1.03
CA LYS A 110 22.94 -23.49 -0.39
C LYS A 110 24.32 -24.13 -0.59
N ASN A 111 25.24 -23.91 0.35
CA ASN A 111 26.67 -24.26 0.22
C ASN A 111 27.17 -25.18 1.35
N GLY A 112 26.29 -25.71 2.20
CA GLY A 112 26.66 -26.49 3.38
C GLY A 112 25.54 -26.50 4.42
N TYR A 113 25.86 -26.14 5.66
CA TYR A 113 24.92 -26.19 6.79
C TYR A 113 24.95 -24.90 7.63
N LEU A 114 23.79 -24.52 8.14
CA LEU A 114 23.58 -23.37 9.03
C LEU A 114 23.15 -23.86 10.42
N ILE A 115 23.74 -23.28 11.47
CA ILE A 115 23.29 -23.44 12.85
C ILE A 115 22.81 -22.08 13.34
N LEU A 116 21.60 -22.05 13.91
CA LEU A 116 20.96 -20.84 14.43
C LEU A 116 21.04 -20.85 15.97
N HIS A 117 21.24 -19.67 16.55
CA HIS A 117 21.23 -19.45 17.99
C HIS A 117 20.31 -18.28 18.35
N LEU A 118 19.39 -18.47 19.30
CA LEU A 118 18.51 -17.44 19.81
C LEU A 118 19.29 -16.48 20.72
N ARG A 119 19.59 -15.30 20.19
CA ARG A 119 20.26 -14.23 20.93
C ARG A 119 19.27 -13.40 21.75
N GLU A 120 18.09 -13.13 21.20
CA GLU A 120 17.07 -12.29 21.83
C GLU A 120 15.65 -12.68 21.36
N ASP A 121 14.72 -12.77 22.31
CA ASP A 121 13.29 -12.96 22.06
C ASP A 121 12.52 -11.71 22.48
N GLN A 122 11.86 -11.07 21.52
CA GLN A 122 10.92 -9.98 21.75
C GLN A 122 9.50 -10.52 21.49
N PRO A 123 8.76 -10.96 22.53
CA PRO A 123 7.47 -11.60 22.36
C PRO A 123 6.45 -10.63 21.76
N GLY A 124 5.57 -11.17 20.91
CA GLY A 124 4.46 -10.42 20.33
C GLY A 124 3.50 -9.96 21.43
N ARG A 125 3.09 -8.70 21.37
CA ARG A 125 2.20 -8.09 22.38
C ARG A 125 1.27 -7.07 21.74
N ASN A 126 0.12 -6.84 22.34
CA ASN A 126 -0.68 -5.68 21.99
C ASN A 126 -0.01 -4.41 22.53
N ARG A 127 -0.04 -3.32 21.75
CA ARG A 127 0.31 -1.99 22.27
C ARG A 127 -0.70 -1.63 23.37
N THR A 128 -0.19 -1.09 24.46
CA THR A 128 -1.00 -0.62 25.59
C THR A 128 -1.82 0.60 25.19
N LEU A 129 -2.90 0.88 25.93
CA LEU A 129 -3.72 2.07 25.70
C LEU A 129 -2.88 3.37 25.76
N VAL A 130 -1.88 3.42 26.64
CA VAL A 130 -0.97 4.58 26.78
C VAL A 130 -0.15 4.79 25.50
N GLU A 131 0.43 3.72 24.94
CA GLU A 131 1.25 3.76 23.72
C GLU A 131 0.47 4.17 22.46
N ILE A 132 -0.85 3.95 22.42
CA ILE A 132 -1.69 4.30 21.25
C ILE A 132 -2.52 5.57 21.44
N THR A 133 -2.69 6.05 22.68
CA THR A 133 -3.50 7.25 22.97
C THR A 133 -3.10 8.49 22.16
N PRO A 134 -1.81 8.85 21.98
CA PRO A 134 -1.45 10.02 21.17
C PRO A 134 -1.83 9.84 19.69
N GLU A 135 -1.62 8.65 19.13
CA GLU A 135 -1.90 8.30 17.74
C GLU A 135 -3.41 8.29 17.45
N VAL A 136 -4.20 7.64 18.31
CA VAL A 136 -5.67 7.61 18.21
C VAL A 136 -6.26 9.01 18.40
N ARG A 137 -5.71 9.82 19.32
CA ARG A 137 -6.12 11.22 19.50
C ARG A 137 -5.87 12.04 18.23
N ALA A 138 -4.67 11.95 17.65
CA ALA A 138 -4.34 12.67 16.42
C ALA A 138 -5.25 12.23 15.25
N ARG A 139 -5.46 10.92 15.05
CA ARG A 139 -6.39 10.38 14.04
C ARG A 139 -7.81 10.88 14.24
N TRP A 140 -8.30 10.93 15.48
CA TRP A 140 -9.66 11.39 15.78
C TRP A 140 -9.81 12.91 15.64
N GLN A 141 -8.81 13.69 16.06
CA GLN A 141 -8.78 15.14 15.83
C GLN A 141 -8.78 15.49 14.35
N GLU A 142 -8.00 14.78 13.53
CA GLU A 142 -7.99 14.98 12.08
C GLU A 142 -9.32 14.57 11.44
N GLN A 143 -9.91 13.44 11.86
CA GLN A 143 -11.26 13.06 11.41
C GLN A 143 -12.32 14.12 11.76
N ALA A 144 -12.30 14.65 12.99
CA ALA A 144 -13.21 15.70 13.42
C ALA A 144 -13.00 17.02 12.64
N ARG A 145 -11.74 17.43 12.43
CA ARG A 145 -11.38 18.60 11.60
C ARG A 145 -11.92 18.45 10.18
N LEU A 146 -11.73 17.28 9.57
CA LEU A 146 -12.17 16.97 8.21
C LEU A 146 -13.71 16.89 8.08
N GLN A 147 -14.41 16.40 9.10
CA GLN A 147 -15.87 16.40 9.16
C GLN A 147 -16.42 17.83 9.29
N LEU A 148 -15.86 18.63 10.21
CA LEU A 148 -16.25 20.02 10.40
C LEU A 148 -16.00 20.85 9.14
N LEU A 149 -14.86 20.67 8.47
CA LEU A 149 -14.53 21.32 7.21
C LEU A 149 -15.54 20.98 6.10
N ALA A 150 -15.91 19.71 5.94
CA ALA A 150 -16.93 19.30 4.98
C ALA A 150 -18.31 19.90 5.29
N GLN A 151 -18.69 19.98 6.56
CA GLN A 151 -19.94 20.59 6.99
C GLN A 151 -19.96 22.11 6.75
N GLN A 152 -18.87 22.81 7.08
CA GLN A 152 -18.70 24.24 6.83
C GLN A 152 -18.73 24.55 5.33
N ALA A 153 -18.03 23.76 4.52
CA ALA A 153 -18.02 23.92 3.08
C ALA A 153 -19.41 23.70 2.45
N LYS A 154 -20.16 22.68 2.90
CA LYS A 154 -21.57 22.51 2.48
C LYS A 154 -22.44 23.71 2.87
N ASN A 155 -22.35 24.17 4.13
CA ASN A 155 -23.09 25.33 4.61
C ASN A 155 -22.77 26.61 3.81
N PHE A 156 -21.51 26.76 3.37
CA PHE A 156 -21.12 27.83 2.45
C PHE A 156 -21.74 27.65 1.07
N THR A 157 -21.59 26.48 0.43
CA THR A 157 -22.13 26.22 -0.92
C THR A 157 -23.64 26.46 -0.99
N ASP A 158 -24.40 25.94 -0.01
CA ASP A 158 -25.86 26.08 0.03
C ASP A 158 -26.27 27.56 0.14
N ARG A 159 -25.65 28.30 1.06
CA ARG A 159 -25.94 29.74 1.27
C ARG A 159 -25.46 30.61 0.11
N ALA A 160 -24.28 30.34 -0.44
CA ALA A 160 -23.71 31.08 -1.55
C ALA A 160 -24.57 30.93 -2.81
N ASN A 161 -25.04 29.72 -3.12
CA ASN A 161 -25.95 29.49 -4.24
C ASN A 161 -27.30 30.20 -4.04
N ALA A 162 -27.87 30.21 -2.82
CA ALA A 162 -29.07 30.99 -2.52
C ALA A 162 -28.84 32.51 -2.68
N SER A 163 -27.72 33.03 -2.17
CA SER A 163 -27.33 34.44 -2.33
C SER A 163 -27.12 34.84 -3.79
N LEU A 164 -26.43 34.02 -4.60
CA LEU A 164 -26.22 34.25 -6.03
C LEU A 164 -27.54 34.21 -6.81
N ALA A 165 -28.47 33.31 -6.45
CA ALA A 165 -29.81 33.29 -7.03
C ALA A 165 -30.63 34.54 -6.68
N SER A 166 -30.38 35.17 -5.52
CA SER A 166 -30.95 36.47 -5.14
C SER A 166 -30.23 37.69 -5.73
N GLY A 167 -29.20 37.49 -6.55
CA GLY A 167 -28.45 38.56 -7.23
C GLY A 167 -27.37 39.24 -6.39
N GLN A 168 -26.99 38.67 -5.24
CA GLN A 168 -25.84 39.17 -4.46
C GLN A 168 -24.52 38.91 -5.20
N LYS A 169 -23.55 39.80 -5.02
CA LYS A 169 -22.22 39.68 -5.65
C LYS A 169 -21.37 38.62 -4.94
N TRP A 170 -20.62 37.86 -5.73
CA TRP A 170 -19.73 36.82 -5.24
C TRP A 170 -18.72 37.33 -4.19
N GLU A 171 -18.15 38.50 -4.43
CA GLU A 171 -17.15 39.13 -3.55
C GLU A 171 -17.72 39.45 -2.16
N ASP A 172 -18.97 39.92 -2.11
CA ASP A 172 -19.67 40.23 -0.85
C ASP A 172 -20.03 38.95 -0.09
N ILE A 173 -20.48 37.91 -0.81
CA ILE A 173 -20.77 36.58 -0.23
C ILE A 173 -19.51 35.98 0.38
N VAL A 174 -18.41 35.91 -0.37
CA VAL A 174 -17.12 35.36 0.09
C VAL A 174 -16.60 36.10 1.33
N LYS A 175 -16.66 37.45 1.30
CA LYS A 175 -16.26 38.30 2.43
C LYS A 175 -17.13 38.09 3.68
N ALA A 176 -18.44 37.87 3.53
CA ALA A 176 -19.35 37.60 4.64
C ALA A 176 -19.04 36.30 5.40
N PHE A 177 -18.32 35.36 4.79
CA PHE A 177 -17.83 34.13 5.43
C PHE A 177 -16.36 34.21 5.86
N GLY A 178 -15.71 35.38 5.74
CA GLY A 178 -14.30 35.55 6.07
C GLY A 178 -13.34 34.78 5.15
N LEU A 179 -13.79 34.42 3.94
CA LEU A 179 -13.01 33.70 2.95
C LEU A 179 -12.34 34.67 1.96
N THR A 180 -11.35 34.17 1.22
CA THR A 180 -10.70 34.88 0.12
C THR A 180 -10.92 34.10 -1.17
N ALA A 181 -11.41 34.75 -2.23
CA ALA A 181 -11.55 34.14 -3.55
C ALA A 181 -10.34 34.45 -4.43
N GLU A 182 -9.77 33.43 -5.05
CA GLU A 182 -8.78 33.58 -6.12
C GLU A 182 -9.49 33.59 -7.48
N LYS A 183 -9.07 34.51 -8.38
CA LYS A 183 -9.66 34.64 -9.71
C LYS A 183 -8.85 33.83 -10.73
N ILE A 184 -9.36 32.65 -11.07
CA ILE A 184 -8.76 31.78 -12.10
C ILE A 184 -8.90 32.44 -13.49
N PRO A 185 -7.87 32.38 -14.35
CA PRO A 185 -7.94 32.82 -15.75
C PRO A 185 -9.01 32.06 -16.56
N VAL A 186 -9.43 32.61 -17.70
CA VAL A 186 -10.33 31.89 -18.63
C VAL A 186 -9.57 30.72 -19.26
N PHE A 187 -10.16 29.52 -19.23
CA PHE A 187 -9.60 28.30 -19.80
C PHE A 187 -10.67 27.42 -20.47
N ALA A 188 -10.29 26.49 -21.35
CA ALA A 188 -11.19 25.45 -21.81
C ALA A 188 -10.92 24.13 -21.04
N PRO A 189 -11.92 23.48 -20.43
CA PRO A 189 -11.70 22.22 -19.70
C PRO A 189 -11.16 21.07 -20.58
N ALA A 190 -11.34 21.16 -21.89
CA ALA A 190 -10.85 20.21 -22.88
C ALA A 190 -9.42 20.49 -23.37
N ASP A 191 -8.73 21.53 -22.86
CA ASP A 191 -7.35 21.83 -23.26
C ASP A 191 -6.40 20.68 -22.85
N GLU A 192 -5.76 20.05 -23.83
CA GLU A 192 -4.76 18.98 -23.62
C GLU A 192 -3.49 19.49 -22.94
N LYS A 193 -3.25 20.80 -22.99
CA LYS A 193 -2.11 21.45 -22.31
C LYS A 193 -2.36 21.52 -20.79
N PRO A 194 -1.31 21.40 -19.96
CA PRO A 194 -1.38 21.73 -18.54
C PRO A 194 -1.88 23.16 -18.34
N LEU A 195 -2.80 23.35 -17.39
CA LEU A 195 -3.35 24.66 -17.07
C LEU A 195 -2.46 25.36 -16.03
N PRO A 196 -2.24 26.69 -16.13
CA PRO A 196 -1.19 27.39 -15.39
C PRO A 196 -1.59 27.82 -13.96
N PHE A 197 -2.55 27.13 -13.33
CA PHE A 197 -3.11 27.52 -12.02
C PHE A 197 -3.21 26.34 -11.04
N PRO A 198 -3.21 26.58 -9.72
CA PRO A 198 -3.25 25.52 -8.70
C PRO A 198 -4.49 24.62 -8.81
N ASP A 199 -4.35 23.36 -8.38
CA ASP A 199 -5.44 22.37 -8.35
C ASP A 199 -6.21 22.18 -9.69
N ALA A 200 -5.61 22.52 -10.83
CA ALA A 200 -6.26 22.47 -12.14
C ALA A 200 -6.93 21.13 -12.46
N ASP A 201 -6.30 20.00 -12.10
CA ASP A 201 -6.83 18.64 -12.32
C ASP A 201 -8.12 18.36 -11.53
N ARG A 202 -8.40 19.14 -10.48
CA ARG A 202 -9.61 19.07 -9.65
C ARG A 202 -10.66 20.08 -10.08
N ILE A 203 -10.22 21.29 -10.46
CA ILE A 203 -11.10 22.36 -10.95
C ILE A 203 -11.71 21.96 -12.30
N ARG A 204 -10.91 21.40 -13.22
CA ARG A 204 -11.33 20.99 -14.57
C ARG A 204 -12.58 20.07 -14.59
N PRO A 205 -12.61 18.91 -13.89
CA PRO A 205 -13.80 18.06 -13.84
C PRO A 205 -14.93 18.63 -12.96
N ALA A 206 -14.64 19.56 -12.04
CA ALA A 206 -15.69 20.23 -11.27
C ALA A 206 -16.48 21.19 -12.18
N VAL A 207 -15.80 22.10 -12.91
CA VAL A 207 -16.49 23.11 -13.74
C VAL A 207 -17.25 22.52 -14.94
N THR A 208 -16.96 21.28 -15.37
CA THR A 208 -17.75 20.65 -16.42
C THR A 208 -19.15 20.27 -15.94
N GLN A 209 -19.34 20.06 -14.63
CA GLN A 209 -20.62 19.64 -14.01
C GLN A 209 -21.42 20.79 -13.40
N LEU A 210 -20.91 22.03 -13.41
CA LEU A 210 -21.58 23.19 -12.80
C LEU A 210 -22.35 24.03 -13.82
N GLU A 211 -23.47 24.61 -13.39
CA GLU A 211 -24.13 25.67 -14.16
C GLU A 211 -23.44 27.02 -13.98
N ALA A 212 -23.70 27.95 -14.90
CA ALA A 212 -23.26 29.32 -14.76
C ALA A 212 -23.92 29.99 -13.53
N ASN A 213 -23.18 30.88 -12.87
CA ASN A 213 -23.57 31.55 -11.62
C ASN A 213 -23.83 30.57 -10.44
N GLN A 214 -23.12 29.44 -10.39
CA GLN A 214 -23.19 28.48 -9.28
C GLN A 214 -21.84 28.15 -8.64
N VAL A 215 -21.87 27.83 -7.36
CA VAL A 215 -20.78 27.28 -6.56
C VAL A 215 -20.93 25.76 -6.50
N GLY A 216 -19.84 25.05 -6.80
CA GLY A 216 -19.77 23.60 -6.74
C GLY A 216 -19.56 23.02 -5.35
N GLY A 217 -19.49 21.68 -5.33
CA GLY A 217 -19.14 20.92 -4.14
C GLY A 217 -17.69 21.10 -3.71
N PHE A 218 -17.43 20.78 -2.45
CA PHE A 218 -16.11 20.83 -1.81
C PHE A 218 -15.17 19.72 -2.33
N SER A 219 -13.92 20.06 -2.66
CA SER A 219 -12.94 19.11 -3.23
C SER A 219 -11.60 19.09 -2.49
N ARG A 220 -11.18 17.91 -2.00
CA ARG A 220 -9.92 17.65 -1.27
C ARG A 220 -9.62 18.75 -0.24
N THR A 221 -8.40 19.21 -0.02
CA THR A 221 -7.05 19.03 -0.61
C THR A 221 -6.11 18.42 0.47
N PRO A 222 -4.78 18.25 0.26
CA PRO A 222 -3.90 17.83 1.36
C PRO A 222 -3.90 18.78 2.56
N ASN A 223 -4.01 20.09 2.32
CA ASN A 223 -3.87 21.12 3.36
C ASN A 223 -5.21 21.75 3.82
N GLY A 224 -6.33 21.40 3.19
CA GLY A 224 -7.61 22.09 3.41
C GLY A 224 -8.64 21.60 2.41
N GLY A 225 -9.14 22.49 1.56
CA GLY A 225 -9.92 22.13 0.37
C GLY A 225 -10.39 23.34 -0.43
N ILE A 226 -10.90 23.08 -1.64
CA ILE A 226 -11.33 24.12 -2.57
C ILE A 226 -12.83 24.03 -2.88
N LEU A 227 -13.40 25.19 -3.21
CA LEU A 227 -14.76 25.39 -3.69
C LEU A 227 -14.68 26.24 -4.95
N VAL A 228 -15.39 25.86 -5.99
CA VAL A 228 -15.29 26.49 -7.32
C VAL A 228 -16.59 27.20 -7.66
N TYR A 229 -16.51 28.50 -7.91
CA TYR A 229 -17.61 29.31 -8.42
C TYR A 229 -17.46 29.49 -9.94
N LEU A 230 -18.44 29.01 -10.70
CA LEU A 230 -18.46 29.15 -12.17
C LEU A 230 -19.20 30.44 -12.55
N VAL A 231 -18.44 31.53 -12.75
CA VAL A 231 -18.98 32.85 -13.12
C VAL A 231 -19.88 32.78 -14.35
N LYS A 232 -19.39 32.20 -15.46
CA LYS A 232 -20.12 32.01 -16.71
C LYS A 232 -19.45 30.99 -17.61
N ARG A 233 -20.20 30.44 -18.57
CA ARG A 233 -19.67 29.69 -19.71
C ARG A 233 -19.64 30.63 -20.92
N ASN A 234 -18.47 30.81 -21.53
CA ASN A 234 -18.38 31.45 -22.84
C ASN A 234 -18.78 30.40 -23.92
N PRO A 235 -19.39 30.81 -25.04
CA PRO A 235 -19.62 29.90 -26.16
C PRO A 235 -18.28 29.36 -26.69
N ALA A 236 -18.28 28.12 -27.16
CA ALA A 236 -17.11 27.53 -27.80
C ALA A 236 -16.70 28.37 -29.02
N PRO A 237 -15.39 28.65 -29.24
CA PRO A 237 -14.95 29.33 -30.45
C PRO A 237 -15.43 28.57 -31.69
N LEU A 238 -16.04 29.28 -32.65
CA LEU A 238 -16.60 28.70 -33.87
C LEU A 238 -15.68 27.67 -34.58
N PRO A 239 -14.37 27.91 -34.79
CA PRO A 239 -13.49 26.91 -35.41
C PRO A 239 -13.23 25.67 -34.52
N ALA A 240 -13.32 25.79 -33.20
CA ALA A 240 -13.22 24.64 -32.30
C ALA A 240 -14.51 23.79 -32.35
N ALA A 241 -15.69 24.43 -32.41
CA ALA A 241 -16.96 23.72 -32.55
C ALA A 241 -17.03 22.89 -33.84
N THR A 242 -16.72 23.49 -35.00
CA THR A 242 -16.78 22.81 -36.30
C THR A 242 -15.75 21.71 -36.48
N THR A 243 -14.57 21.79 -35.85
CA THR A 243 -13.52 20.76 -35.96
C THR A 243 -13.58 19.69 -34.87
N THR A 244 -14.14 20.00 -33.70
CA THR A 244 -14.14 19.09 -32.54
C THR A 244 -15.45 18.31 -32.41
N LEU A 245 -16.62 18.90 -32.75
CA LEU A 245 -17.89 18.18 -32.70
C LEU A 245 -17.94 16.94 -33.62
N PRO A 246 -17.36 16.94 -34.84
CA PRO A 246 -17.27 15.73 -35.65
C PRO A 246 -16.39 14.65 -35.01
N LYS A 247 -15.28 15.04 -34.35
CA LYS A 247 -14.37 14.11 -33.66
C LYS A 247 -15.05 13.46 -32.45
N ILE A 248 -15.71 14.26 -31.61
CA ILE A 248 -16.48 13.78 -30.45
C ILE A 248 -17.62 12.87 -30.92
N SER A 249 -18.37 13.28 -31.96
CA SER A 249 -19.44 12.46 -32.55
C SER A 249 -18.92 11.11 -33.06
N ALA A 250 -17.79 11.10 -33.76
CA ALA A 250 -17.16 9.88 -34.25
C ALA A 250 -16.65 8.97 -33.12
N GLN A 251 -16.06 9.55 -32.06
CA GLN A 251 -15.64 8.80 -30.87
C GLN A 251 -16.83 8.16 -30.15
N LEU A 252 -17.90 8.92 -29.87
CA LEU A 252 -19.12 8.41 -29.24
C LEU A 252 -19.80 7.34 -30.10
N LEU A 253 -19.88 7.54 -31.41
CA LEU A 253 -20.44 6.56 -32.35
C LEU A 253 -19.63 5.26 -32.35
N ASN A 254 -18.30 5.35 -32.35
CA ASN A 254 -17.42 4.17 -32.31
C ASN A 254 -17.46 3.47 -30.94
N GLN A 255 -17.56 4.21 -29.84
CA GLN A 255 -17.79 3.63 -28.50
C GLN A 255 -19.12 2.88 -28.43
N ARG A 256 -20.22 3.47 -28.96
CA ARG A 256 -21.53 2.82 -29.02
C ARG A 256 -21.53 1.58 -29.92
N ARG A 257 -20.91 1.64 -31.10
CA ARG A 257 -20.71 0.47 -31.98
C ARG A 257 -19.94 -0.64 -31.25
N GLY A 258 -18.86 -0.30 -30.55
CA GLY A 258 -18.09 -1.25 -29.75
C GLY A 258 -18.87 -1.85 -28.58
N GLN A 259 -19.75 -1.08 -27.93
CA GLN A 259 -20.70 -1.62 -26.93
C GLN A 259 -21.67 -2.62 -27.58
N ILE A 260 -22.39 -2.22 -28.62
CA ILE A 260 -23.38 -3.08 -29.30
C ILE A 260 -22.75 -4.39 -29.79
N VAL A 261 -21.53 -4.34 -30.36
CA VAL A 261 -20.81 -5.55 -30.80
C VAL A 261 -20.42 -6.43 -29.61
N ARG A 262 -19.96 -5.88 -28.48
CA ARG A 262 -19.68 -6.66 -27.27
C ARG A 262 -20.95 -7.26 -26.66
N ASP A 263 -22.02 -6.51 -26.58
CA ASP A 263 -23.30 -6.97 -26.03
C ASP A 263 -23.88 -8.09 -26.92
N TRP A 264 -23.80 -7.94 -28.24
CA TRP A 264 -24.18 -8.97 -29.21
C TRP A 264 -23.27 -10.22 -29.13
N LEU A 265 -21.95 -10.06 -29.05
CA LEU A 265 -21.02 -11.19 -28.86
C LEU A 265 -21.32 -11.93 -27.55
N THR A 266 -21.51 -11.20 -26.46
CA THR A 266 -21.82 -11.78 -25.14
C THR A 266 -23.16 -12.52 -25.16
N GLY A 267 -24.20 -11.95 -25.79
CA GLY A 267 -25.50 -12.62 -25.95
C GLY A 267 -25.46 -13.83 -26.89
N SER A 268 -24.65 -13.77 -27.95
CA SER A 268 -24.59 -14.81 -28.99
C SER A 268 -23.65 -15.98 -28.65
N ALA A 269 -22.64 -15.75 -27.81
CA ALA A 269 -21.65 -16.75 -27.39
C ALA A 269 -22.22 -17.91 -26.55
N PHE A 270 -23.46 -17.78 -26.07
CA PHE A 270 -24.14 -18.79 -25.26
C PHE A 270 -25.35 -19.43 -25.97
N LEU A 271 -25.54 -19.14 -27.27
CA LEU A 271 -26.56 -19.79 -28.09
C LEU A 271 -26.04 -21.12 -28.67
N PRO A 272 -26.86 -22.20 -28.70
CA PRO A 272 -26.45 -23.48 -29.28
C PRO A 272 -26.01 -23.34 -30.74
N GLY A 273 -24.80 -23.84 -31.05
CA GLY A 273 -24.21 -23.78 -32.40
C GLY A 273 -23.27 -22.61 -32.66
N ASN A 274 -23.17 -21.62 -31.75
CA ASN A 274 -22.24 -20.50 -31.86
C ASN A 274 -21.01 -20.68 -30.97
N GLU A 275 -20.16 -21.66 -31.27
CA GLU A 275 -18.89 -21.84 -30.57
C GLU A 275 -17.87 -20.77 -31.01
N LEU A 276 -17.74 -19.71 -30.20
CA LEU A 276 -16.67 -18.72 -30.40
C LEU A 276 -15.29 -19.35 -30.05
N PRO A 277 -14.22 -19.00 -30.78
CA PRO A 277 -12.86 -19.44 -30.43
C PRO A 277 -12.49 -19.06 -28.99
N GLN A 278 -11.81 -19.95 -28.27
CA GLN A 278 -11.49 -19.76 -26.85
C GLN A 278 -10.70 -18.46 -26.58
N GLU A 279 -9.88 -18.02 -27.52
CA GLU A 279 -9.14 -16.74 -27.48
C GLU A 279 -10.09 -15.53 -27.40
N VAL A 280 -11.19 -15.55 -28.16
CA VAL A 280 -12.23 -14.51 -28.15
C VAL A 280 -13.02 -14.56 -26.84
N ILE A 281 -13.33 -15.76 -26.34
CA ILE A 281 -14.00 -15.94 -25.04
C ILE A 281 -13.10 -15.43 -23.89
N ALA A 282 -11.78 -15.68 -23.96
CA ALA A 282 -10.82 -15.19 -22.97
C ALA A 282 -10.71 -13.66 -22.98
N GLN A 283 -10.65 -13.03 -24.16
CA GLN A 283 -10.65 -11.56 -24.29
C GLN A 283 -11.97 -10.94 -23.79
N LEU A 284 -13.12 -11.56 -24.05
CA LEU A 284 -14.42 -11.09 -23.54
C LEU A 284 -14.54 -11.21 -22.01
N ARG A 285 -13.93 -12.23 -21.40
CA ARG A 285 -13.91 -12.40 -19.92
C ARG A 285 -12.87 -11.53 -19.21
N GLY A 286 -11.77 -11.18 -19.88
CA GLY A 286 -10.67 -10.38 -19.30
C GLY A 286 -10.88 -8.87 -19.29
N ALA A 287 -12.07 -8.38 -19.65
CA ALA A 287 -12.42 -6.97 -19.76
C ALA A 287 -13.55 -6.52 -18.80
N LEU A 288 -13.81 -7.31 -17.75
CA LEU A 288 -14.74 -7.03 -16.64
C LEU A 288 -13.98 -6.50 -15.41
#